data_AF-A0A958RCE5-F1
#
_entry.id   AF-A0A958RCE5-F1
#
_cell.length_a   1.000
_cell.length_b   1.000
_cell.length_c   1.000
_cell.angle_alpha   90.00
_cell.angle_beta   90.00
_cell.angle_gamma   90.00
#
_symmetry.space_group_name_H-M   'P 1'
#
loop_
_entity.id
_entity.type
_entity.pdbx_description
1 polymer ?
#
loop_
_entity_poly.entity_id
_entity_poly.type
_entity_poly.pdbx_seq_one_letter_code
_entity_poly.pdbx_strand_id
1 'polypeptide(L)'
;TGSSRMKAGTAQKLVLNMISTATMIRLGRVKDNKMVDMQLSNTKLVDRGVRMLMKALRISRSEAEALLEKHQNVRTAITAYTNANR
;
A
#
# COMPACT_ATOMS: atom_id res chain seq x y z
N THR A 1 -3.71 -25.74 33.75
CA THR A 1 -3.46 -24.36 33.25
C THR A 1 -3.43 -24.38 31.72
N GLY A 2 -4.21 -23.54 31.02
CA GLY A 2 -4.45 -23.66 29.56
C GLY A 2 -4.80 -22.34 28.86
N SER A 3 -4.10 -21.24 29.18
CA SER A 3 -4.40 -19.92 28.62
C SER A 3 -4.01 -19.81 27.14
N SER A 4 -4.94 -20.18 26.27
CA SER A 4 -4.76 -20.22 24.81
C SER A 4 -4.42 -18.86 24.20
N ARG A 5 -4.79 -17.74 24.85
CA ARG A 5 -4.47 -16.37 24.40
C ARG A 5 -2.99 -16.10 24.16
N MET A 6 -2.08 -16.86 24.78
CA MET A 6 -0.63 -16.67 24.65
C MET A 6 -0.08 -17.28 23.35
N LYS A 7 0.42 -18.53 23.42
CA LYS A 7 1.06 -19.19 22.27
C LYS A 7 0.08 -19.50 21.15
N ALA A 8 -1.09 -20.05 21.47
CA ALA A 8 -2.08 -20.39 20.45
C ALA A 8 -2.65 -19.13 19.78
N GLY A 9 -2.92 -18.06 20.55
CA GLY A 9 -3.35 -16.77 20.01
C GLY A 9 -2.29 -16.12 19.09
N THR A 10 -1.01 -16.20 19.47
CA THR A 10 0.09 -15.70 18.62
C THR A 10 0.17 -16.49 17.31
N ALA A 11 0.07 -17.82 17.39
CA ALA A 11 0.08 -18.69 16.21
C ALA A 11 -1.09 -18.38 15.26
N GLN A 12 -2.30 -18.21 15.81
CA GLN A 12 -3.49 -17.82 15.04
C GLN A 12 -3.29 -16.49 14.31
N LYS A 13 -2.77 -15.46 15.00
CA LYS A 13 -2.46 -14.16 14.39
C LYS A 13 -1.49 -14.30 13.21
N LEU A 14 -0.42 -15.08 13.38
CA LEU A 14 0.55 -15.30 12.32
C LEU A 14 -0.07 -15.99 11.12
N VAL A 15 -0.85 -17.06 11.34
CA VAL A 15 -1.55 -17.79 10.27
C VAL A 15 -2.54 -16.88 9.53
N LEU A 16 -3.36 -16.13 10.25
CA LEU A 16 -4.33 -15.19 9.65
C LEU A 16 -3.64 -14.06 8.87
N ASN A 17 -2.53 -13.53 9.40
CA ASN A 17 -1.73 -12.53 8.71
C ASN A 17 -1.10 -13.10 7.42
N MET A 18 -0.61 -14.34 7.45
CA MET A 18 -0.05 -15.00 6.27
C MET A 18 -1.11 -15.21 5.19
N ILE A 19 -2.27 -15.76 5.55
CA ILE A 19 -3.37 -16.02 4.60
C ILE A 19 -3.85 -14.71 3.96
N SER A 20 -4.13 -13.69 4.77
CA SER A 20 -4.63 -12.40 4.26
C SER A 20 -3.58 -11.68 3.40
N THR A 21 -2.31 -11.66 3.82
CA THR A 21 -1.22 -11.03 3.06
C THR A 21 -0.98 -11.75 1.73
N ALA A 22 -0.88 -13.08 1.74
CA ALA A 22 -0.68 -13.87 0.52
C ALA A 22 -1.83 -13.67 -0.47
N THR A 23 -3.08 -13.61 0.02
CA THR A 23 -4.26 -13.35 -0.81
C THR A 23 -4.20 -11.97 -1.45
N MET A 24 -3.85 -10.92 -0.68
CA MET A 24 -3.75 -9.55 -1.21
C MET A 24 -2.62 -9.39 -2.24
N ILE A 25 -1.52 -10.12 -2.09
CA ILE A 25 -0.44 -10.19 -3.10
C ILE A 25 -0.97 -10.83 -4.38
N ARG A 26 -1.68 -11.97 -4.31
CA ARG A 26 -2.23 -12.66 -5.48
C ARG A 26 -3.31 -11.85 -6.21
N LEU A 27 -4.08 -11.03 -5.49
CA LEU A 27 -5.03 -10.07 -6.06
C LEU A 27 -4.34 -8.84 -6.68
N GLY A 28 -3.01 -8.77 -6.64
CA GLY A 28 -2.22 -7.69 -7.20
C GLY A 28 -2.29 -6.38 -6.41
N ARG A 29 -2.84 -6.36 -5.18
CA ARG A 29 -2.93 -5.15 -4.33
C ARG A 29 -1.59 -4.70 -3.74
N VAL A 30 -0.58 -5.54 -3.91
CA VAL A 30 0.81 -5.29 -3.57
C VAL A 30 1.64 -5.44 -4.85
N LYS A 31 2.51 -4.46 -5.12
CA LYS A 31 3.50 -4.51 -6.21
C LYS A 31 4.88 -4.51 -5.56
N ASP A 32 5.71 -5.48 -5.91
CA ASP A 32 6.95 -5.81 -5.20
C ASP A 32 6.68 -6.01 -3.70
N ASN A 33 7.19 -5.12 -2.85
CA ASN A 33 6.94 -5.06 -1.41
C ASN A 33 6.12 -3.81 -0.99
N LYS A 34 5.44 -3.17 -1.95
CA LYS A 34 4.71 -1.91 -1.74
C LYS A 34 3.22 -2.13 -1.87
N MET A 35 2.45 -1.70 -0.85
CA MET A 35 1.00 -1.72 -0.88
C MET A 35 0.47 -0.57 -1.73
N VAL A 36 0.03 -0.86 -2.95
CA VAL A 36 -0.36 0.16 -3.94
C VAL A 36 -1.84 0.57 -3.82
N ASP A 37 -2.67 -0.28 -3.21
CA ASP A 37 -4.10 0.00 -2.95
C ASP A 37 -4.37 0.36 -1.49
N MET A 38 -3.52 1.22 -0.93
CA MET A 38 -3.68 1.69 0.43
C MET A 38 -4.73 2.81 0.50
N GLN A 39 -5.64 2.73 1.48
CA GLN A 39 -6.55 3.84 1.78
C GLN A 39 -5.79 4.97 2.49
N LEU A 40 -5.84 6.17 1.94
CA LEU A 40 -5.13 7.35 2.44
C LEU A 40 -5.94 8.06 3.53
N SER A 41 -6.20 7.39 4.64
CA SER A 41 -7.10 7.89 5.69
C SER A 41 -6.47 8.86 6.69
N ASN A 42 -5.16 9.09 6.63
CA ASN A 42 -4.46 10.02 7.51
C ASN A 42 -3.17 10.55 6.86
N THR A 43 -2.62 11.61 7.44
CA THR A 43 -1.43 12.31 6.94
C THR A 43 -0.22 11.41 6.78
N LYS A 44 -0.01 10.43 7.67
CA LYS A 44 1.08 9.44 7.54
C LYS A 44 0.92 8.56 6.29
N LEU A 45 -0.29 8.11 5.99
CA LEU A 45 -0.55 7.28 4.81
C LEU A 45 -0.47 8.11 3.53
N VAL A 46 -0.91 9.38 3.56
CA VAL A 46 -0.72 10.35 2.46
C VAL A 46 0.78 10.54 2.18
N ASP A 47 1.59 10.87 3.20
CA ASP A 47 3.05 11.03 3.04
C ASP A 47 3.73 9.77 2.51
N ARG A 48 3.31 8.59 2.98
CA ARG A 48 3.79 7.31 2.45
C ARG A 48 3.44 7.16 0.96
N GLY A 49 2.23 7.54 0.54
CA GLY A 49 1.81 7.53 -0.86
C GLY A 49 2.65 8.46 -1.73
N VAL A 50 2.89 9.69 -1.27
CA VAL A 50 3.76 10.67 -1.94
C VAL A 50 5.17 10.11 -2.14
N ARG A 51 5.79 9.57 -1.08
CA ARG A 51 7.12 8.94 -1.17
C ARG A 51 7.13 7.74 -2.11
N MET A 52 6.05 6.98 -2.20
CA MET A 52 5.93 5.87 -3.15
C MET A 52 5.91 6.36 -4.59
N LEU A 53 5.15 7.42 -4.89
CA LEU A 53 5.08 8.03 -6.21
C LEU A 53 6.42 8.64 -6.64
N MET A 54 7.05 9.44 -5.78
CA MET A 54 8.37 10.02 -6.06
C MET A 54 9.40 8.95 -6.42
N LYS A 55 9.43 7.83 -5.68
CA LYS A 55 10.36 6.73 -5.95
C LYS A 55 10.01 5.95 -7.22
N ALA A 56 8.72 5.80 -7.54
CA ALA A 56 8.28 5.02 -8.69
C ALA A 56 8.42 5.79 -10.00
N LEU A 57 8.13 7.09 -9.99
CA LEU A 57 8.04 7.94 -11.18
C LEU A 57 9.23 8.91 -11.32
N ARG A 58 10.09 9.02 -10.31
CA ARG A 58 11.23 9.98 -10.25
C ARG A 58 10.80 11.44 -10.43
N ILE A 59 9.64 11.78 -9.90
CA ILE A 59 9.05 13.14 -9.94
C ILE A 59 9.32 13.90 -8.64
N SER A 60 9.08 15.22 -8.69
CA SER A 60 9.17 16.07 -7.51
C SER A 60 8.05 15.78 -6.50
N ARG A 61 8.24 16.23 -5.26
CA ARG A 61 7.25 16.05 -4.19
C ARG A 61 5.94 16.76 -4.48
N SER A 62 6.00 17.98 -4.99
CA SER A 62 4.83 18.79 -5.32
C SER A 62 3.98 18.13 -6.41
N GLU A 63 4.63 17.60 -7.46
CA GLU A 63 3.93 16.84 -8.51
C GLU A 63 3.29 15.55 -7.97
N ALA A 64 4.01 14.83 -7.10
CA ALA A 64 3.49 13.61 -6.47
C ALA A 64 2.27 13.90 -5.57
N GLU A 65 2.30 15.01 -4.82
CA GLU A 65 1.18 15.46 -3.98
C GLU A 65 -0.04 15.81 -4.83
N ALA A 66 0.13 16.62 -5.88
CA ALA A 66 -0.96 16.98 -6.79
C ALA A 66 -1.57 15.75 -7.48
N LEU A 67 -0.73 14.78 -7.88
CA LEU A 67 -1.19 13.54 -8.49
C LEU A 67 -1.98 12.66 -7.51
N LEU A 68 -1.53 12.59 -6.26
CA LEU A 68 -2.18 11.79 -5.22
C LEU A 68 -3.49 12.44 -4.75
N GLU A 69 -3.56 13.77 -4.71
CA GLU A 69 -4.79 14.51 -4.42
C GLU A 69 -5.85 14.26 -5.50
N LYS A 70 -5.46 14.29 -6.78
CA LYS A 70 -6.36 14.04 -7.91
C LYS A 70 -6.88 12.61 -7.98
N HIS A 71 -6.04 11.62 -7.70
CA HIS A 71 -6.35 10.21 -7.95
C HIS A 71 -6.64 9.39 -6.69
N GLN A 72 -6.35 9.93 -5.50
CA GLN A 72 -6.59 9.38 -4.15
C GLN A 72 -6.07 7.95 -3.88
N ASN A 73 -5.34 7.36 -4.83
CA ASN A 73 -4.77 6.02 -4.74
C ASN A 73 -3.46 5.98 -5.55
N VAL A 74 -2.47 5.24 -5.04
CA VAL A 74 -1.12 5.19 -5.63
C VAL A 74 -1.12 4.46 -6.97
N ARG A 75 -1.87 3.37 -7.11
CA ARG A 75 -1.99 2.63 -8.38
C ARG A 75 -2.58 3.51 -9.48
N THR A 76 -3.71 4.16 -9.20
CA THR A 76 -4.41 5.00 -10.18
C THR A 76 -3.54 6.18 -10.60
N ALA A 77 -2.85 6.81 -9.65
CA ALA A 77 -1.87 7.85 -9.90
C ALA A 77 -0.74 7.39 -10.85
N ILE A 78 -0.11 6.24 -10.58
CA ILE A 78 0.96 5.69 -11.45
C ILE A 78 0.44 5.41 -12.86
N THR A 79 -0.72 4.78 -12.99
CA THR A 79 -1.31 4.44 -14.30
C THR A 79 -1.66 5.71 -15.08
N ALA A 80 -2.27 6.70 -14.44
CA ALA A 80 -2.61 7.97 -15.08
C ALA A 80 -1.37 8.71 -15.60
N TYR A 81 -0.31 8.80 -14.77
CA TYR A 81 0.94 9.43 -15.18
C TYR A 81 1.63 8.68 -16.32
N THR A 82 1.65 7.34 -16.28
CA THR A 82 2.29 6.53 -17.33
C THR A 82 1.54 6.64 -18.65
N ASN A 83 0.21 6.74 -18.63
CA ASN A 83 -0.60 6.89 -19.83
C ASN A 83 -0.50 8.29 -20.44
N ALA A 84 -0.32 9.34 -19.62
CA ALA A 84 -0.16 10.70 -20.10
C ALA A 84 1.22 10.98 -20.75
N ASN A 85 2.23 10.17 -20.40
CA ASN A 85 3.60 10.28 -20.93
C ASN A 85 3.95 9.17 -21.94
N ARG A 86 2.94 8.50 -22.49
CA ARG A 86 3.06 7.54 -23.59
C ARG A 86 2.70 8.21 -24.89
#